data_AF-A0A0F9YE04-F1
#
_entry.id   AF-A0A0F9YE04-F1
#
_cell.length_a   1.000
_cell.length_b   1.000
_cell.length_c   1.000
_cell.angle_alpha   90.00
_cell.angle_beta   90.00
_cell.angle_gamma   90.00
#
_symmetry.space_group_name_H-M   'P 1'
#
loop_
_entity.id
_entity.type
_entity.pdbx_description
1 polymer ?
#
loop_
_entity_poly.entity_id
_entity_poly.type
_entity_poly.pdbx_seq_one_letter_code
_entity_poly.pdbx_strand_id
1 'polypeptide(L)'
;MQDVVTQGVQVDNVAPVATGKFEAIIAWIKAMWDKIDIKKWSEEIGGSSSMAVQAAIYFGLGFAFGFLFKKYFKFIFFTLLFAMVIVLVLEYNNVVAIDWKALNIFLGLDPATDFGVLLNNSFEWIKQNLVIFISGTVGFLIGYKLG
;
A
#
# COMPACT_ATOMS: atom_id res chain seq x y z
N MET A 1 -53.14 -3.67 -44.26
CA MET A 1 -51.87 -4.34 -44.63
C MET A 1 -50.80 -3.26 -44.58
N GLN A 2 -50.25 -2.76 -43.46
CA GLN A 2 -49.81 -3.33 -42.17
C GLN A 2 -48.93 -4.57 -42.32
N ASP A 3 -47.62 -4.32 -42.30
CA ASP A 3 -46.51 -5.16 -41.81
C ASP A 3 -45.38 -4.14 -41.48
N VAL A 4 -45.20 -3.64 -40.26
CA VAL A 4 -44.57 -4.26 -39.07
C VAL A 4 -43.25 -4.95 -39.40
N VAL A 5 -42.14 -4.20 -39.35
CA VAL A 5 -40.79 -4.77 -39.19
C VAL A 5 -39.95 -3.87 -38.25
N THR A 6 -40.00 -4.26 -36.97
CA THR A 6 -38.87 -4.48 -36.07
C THR A 6 -37.96 -3.30 -35.70
N GLN A 7 -38.29 -2.69 -34.55
CA GLN A 7 -37.32 -2.02 -33.67
C GLN A 7 -36.24 -3.03 -33.25
N GLY A 8 -35.00 -2.79 -33.68
CA GLY A 8 -33.81 -3.49 -33.19
C GLY A 8 -33.50 -3.08 -31.76
N VAL A 9 -34.03 -3.88 -30.84
CA VAL A 9 -33.55 -4.22 -29.49
C VAL A 9 -32.32 -3.45 -29.01
N GLN A 10 -32.57 -2.58 -28.03
CA GLN A 10 -31.60 -2.16 -27.02
C GLN A 10 -31.01 -3.41 -26.37
N VAL A 11 -29.77 -3.77 -26.72
CA VAL A 11 -29.04 -4.81 -26.00
C VAL A 11 -28.48 -4.17 -24.73
N ASP A 12 -29.32 -4.23 -23.70
CA ASP A 12 -29.01 -4.55 -22.32
C ASP A 12 -27.58 -4.28 -21.82
N ASN A 13 -27.52 -3.38 -20.83
CA ASN A 13 -26.89 -3.66 -19.53
C ASN A 13 -25.79 -4.72 -19.56
N VAL A 14 -24.57 -4.30 -19.94
CA VAL A 14 -23.37 -5.05 -19.55
C VAL A 14 -23.08 -4.74 -18.08
N ALA A 15 -23.86 -5.37 -17.20
CA ALA A 15 -23.55 -5.46 -15.78
C ALA A 15 -22.17 -6.14 -15.61
N PRO A 16 -21.44 -5.78 -14.54
CA PRO A 16 -19.99 -5.70 -14.54
C PRO A 16 -19.35 -7.09 -14.60
N VAL A 17 -18.48 -7.30 -15.58
CA VAL A 17 -17.61 -8.48 -15.63
C VAL A 17 -16.74 -8.47 -14.38
N ALA A 18 -16.94 -9.47 -13.52
CA ALA A 18 -16.20 -9.68 -12.30
C ALA A 18 -14.74 -10.11 -12.58
N THR A 19 -13.90 -9.18 -12.99
CA THR A 19 -12.43 -9.28 -12.96
C THR A 19 -11.91 -8.78 -11.61
N GLY A 20 -12.23 -9.57 -10.58
CA GLY A 20 -12.67 -9.09 -9.27
C GLY A 20 -11.72 -8.40 -8.28
N LYS A 21 -10.44 -8.14 -8.57
CA LYS A 21 -9.58 -7.33 -7.65
C LYS A 21 -8.47 -6.58 -8.37
N PHE A 22 -7.81 -7.23 -9.33
CA PHE A 22 -6.70 -6.62 -10.07
C PHE A 22 -7.14 -5.47 -10.98
N GLU A 23 -8.24 -5.61 -11.70
CA GLU A 23 -8.78 -4.53 -12.56
C GLU A 23 -9.26 -3.33 -11.72
N ALA A 24 -9.86 -3.59 -10.55
CA ALA A 24 -10.23 -2.54 -9.60
C ALA A 24 -9.01 -1.78 -9.06
N ILE A 25 -7.92 -2.51 -8.76
CA ILE A 25 -6.64 -1.91 -8.34
C ILE A 25 -6.04 -1.10 -9.50
N ILE A 26 -6.06 -1.61 -10.73
CA ILE A 26 -5.54 -0.89 -11.90
C ILE A 26 -6.37 0.35 -12.19
N ALA A 27 -7.70 0.27 -12.11
CA ALA A 27 -8.59 1.42 -12.30
C ALA A 27 -8.39 2.48 -11.20
N TRP A 28 -8.20 2.06 -9.95
CA TRP A 28 -7.86 2.95 -8.85
C TRP A 28 -6.47 3.58 -9.02
N ILE A 29 -5.46 2.82 -9.46
CA ILE A 29 -4.12 3.33 -9.79
C ILE A 29 -4.20 4.34 -10.93
N LYS A 30 -4.98 4.06 -11.99
CA LYS A 30 -5.19 4.99 -13.09
C LYS A 30 -5.90 6.26 -12.63
N ALA A 31 -6.95 6.15 -11.81
CA ALA A 31 -7.64 7.29 -11.24
C ALA A 31 -6.76 8.11 -10.29
N MET A 32 -5.80 7.47 -9.61
CA MET A 32 -4.76 8.15 -8.85
C MET A 32 -3.79 8.89 -9.78
N TRP A 33 -3.30 8.23 -10.84
CA TRP A 33 -2.42 8.82 -11.85
C TRP A 33 -3.04 10.00 -12.61
N ASP A 34 -4.33 9.94 -12.90
CA ASP A 34 -5.03 11.01 -13.63
C ASP A 34 -5.24 12.26 -12.75
N LYS A 35 -5.29 12.07 -11.43
CA LYS A 35 -5.30 13.17 -10.45
C LYS A 35 -3.90 13.69 -10.11
N ILE A 36 -2.86 13.01 -10.59
CA ILE A 36 -1.47 13.39 -10.39
C ILE A 36 -1.07 14.35 -11.50
N ASP A 37 -1.03 15.63 -11.15
CA ASP A 37 -0.66 16.70 -12.08
C ASP A 37 0.88 16.75 -12.24
N ILE A 38 1.42 15.86 -13.08
CA ILE A 38 2.87 15.67 -13.31
C ILE A 38 3.57 17.00 -13.69
N LYS A 39 2.86 17.93 -14.32
CA LYS A 39 3.41 19.26 -14.66
C LYS A 39 3.72 20.09 -13.42
N LYS A 40 2.83 20.10 -12.43
CA LYS A 40 3.04 20.77 -11.15
C LYS A 40 4.21 20.14 -10.37
N TRP A 41 4.45 18.85 -10.59
CA TRP A 41 5.51 18.09 -9.93
C TRP A 41 6.89 18.38 -10.50
N SER A 42 7.00 18.55 -11.82
CA SER A 42 8.25 18.96 -12.46
C SER A 42 8.68 20.37 -12.02
N GLU A 43 7.72 21.26 -11.76
CA GLU A 43 7.98 22.62 -11.29
C GLU A 43 8.40 22.65 -9.81
N GLU A 44 7.79 21.83 -8.94
CA GLU A 44 8.15 21.74 -7.52
C GLU A 44 9.51 21.03 -7.28
N ILE A 45 9.83 20.00 -8.07
CA ILE A 45 11.13 19.30 -8.00
C ILE A 45 12.28 20.18 -8.51
N GLY A 46 12.03 21.04 -9.50
CA GLY A 46 13.03 21.96 -10.04
C GLY A 46 13.28 23.20 -9.17
N GLY A 47 12.32 23.60 -8.33
CA GLY A 47 12.39 24.85 -7.55
C GLY A 47 12.80 24.69 -6.08
N SER A 48 12.62 23.51 -5.46
CA SER A 48 12.84 23.30 -4.03
C SER A 48 13.90 22.22 -3.76
N SER A 49 15.16 22.64 -3.62
CA SER A 49 16.30 21.76 -3.30
C SER A 49 16.08 20.87 -2.07
N SER A 50 15.22 21.30 -1.14
CA SER A 50 14.85 20.56 0.07
C SER A 50 14.08 19.26 -0.25
N MET A 51 13.12 19.31 -1.19
CA MET A 51 12.33 18.12 -1.57
C MET A 51 13.17 17.09 -2.32
N ALA A 52 14.12 17.53 -3.16
CA ALA A 52 15.02 16.63 -3.89
C ALA A 52 15.94 15.84 -2.94
N VAL A 53 16.49 16.50 -1.91
CA VAL A 53 17.31 15.84 -0.88
C VAL A 53 16.48 14.84 -0.10
N GLN A 54 15.26 15.21 0.29
CA GLN A 54 14.36 14.31 1.00
C GLN A 54 14.03 13.08 0.12
N ALA A 55 13.65 13.29 -1.15
CA ALA A 55 13.39 12.20 -2.09
C ALA A 55 14.59 11.25 -2.27
N ALA A 56 15.83 11.77 -2.29
CA ALA A 56 17.04 10.97 -2.38
C ALA A 56 17.30 10.14 -1.12
N ILE A 57 17.04 10.68 0.08
CA ILE A 57 17.15 9.94 1.34
C ILE A 57 16.14 8.79 1.37
N TYR A 58 14.88 9.06 1.02
CA TYR A 58 13.85 8.02 0.98
C TYR A 58 14.08 7.00 -0.13
N PHE A 59 14.66 7.40 -1.27
CA PHE A 59 15.14 6.47 -2.29
C PHE A 59 16.21 5.54 -1.73
N GLY A 60 17.24 6.10 -1.05
CA GLY A 60 18.33 5.34 -0.46
C GLY A 60 17.85 4.38 0.62
N LEU A 61 16.96 4.83 1.50
CA LEU A 61 16.34 3.98 2.52
C LEU A 61 15.48 2.88 1.88
N GLY A 62 14.64 3.23 0.90
CA GLY A 62 13.86 2.26 0.15
C GLY A 62 14.73 1.21 -0.51
N PHE A 63 15.82 1.64 -1.17
CA PHE A 63 16.80 0.76 -1.80
C PHE A 63 17.48 -0.17 -0.80
N ALA A 64 17.98 0.36 0.32
CA ALA A 64 18.61 -0.44 1.37
C ALA A 64 17.63 -1.46 1.96
N PHE A 65 16.39 -1.04 2.25
CA PHE A 65 15.34 -1.94 2.72
C PHE A 65 15.01 -3.01 1.70
N GLY A 66 14.83 -2.66 0.42
CA GLY A 66 14.53 -3.62 -0.64
C GLY A 66 15.63 -4.66 -0.81
N PHE A 67 16.89 -4.21 -0.78
CA PHE A 67 18.07 -5.07 -0.83
C PHE A 67 18.14 -6.03 0.37
N LEU A 68 17.95 -5.52 1.59
CA LEU A 68 17.91 -6.34 2.80
C LEU A 68 16.73 -7.32 2.76
N PHE A 69 15.59 -6.90 2.24
CA PHE A 69 14.38 -7.72 2.20
C PHE A 69 14.65 -9.00 1.41
N LYS A 70 15.18 -8.95 0.19
CA LYS A 70 15.39 -10.19 -0.59
C LYS A 70 16.30 -11.20 0.11
N LYS A 71 17.36 -10.74 0.76
CA LYS A 71 18.33 -11.60 1.45
C LYS A 71 17.82 -12.13 2.80
N TYR A 72 17.13 -11.30 3.57
CA TYR A 72 16.74 -11.61 4.95
C TYR A 72 15.25 -11.88 5.13
N PHE A 73 14.42 -11.77 4.08
CA PHE A 73 12.97 -11.96 4.21
C PHE A 73 12.64 -13.34 4.76
N LYS A 74 13.32 -14.40 4.29
CA LYS A 74 13.14 -15.74 4.86
C LYS A 74 13.49 -15.77 6.34
N PHE A 75 14.66 -15.25 6.71
CA PHE A 75 15.12 -15.27 8.10
C PHE A 75 14.21 -14.45 9.03
N ILE A 76 13.84 -13.24 8.63
CA ILE A 76 12.93 -12.36 9.38
C ILE A 76 11.54 -12.98 9.49
N PHE A 77 11.01 -13.52 8.39
CA PHE A 77 9.70 -14.17 8.39
C PHE A 77 9.69 -15.41 9.28
N PHE A 78 10.71 -16.27 9.19
CA PHE A 78 10.82 -17.43 10.07
C PHE A 78 11.00 -17.03 11.54
N THR A 79 11.81 -16.00 11.82
CA THR A 79 12.00 -15.49 13.19
C THR A 79 10.69 -14.92 13.76
N LEU A 80 9.95 -14.15 12.96
CA LEU A 80 8.67 -13.57 13.36
C LEU A 80 7.62 -14.67 13.59
N LEU A 81 7.54 -15.64 12.68
CA LEU A 81 6.63 -16.78 12.79
C LEU A 81 6.96 -17.62 14.04
N PHE A 82 8.24 -17.90 14.27
CA PHE A 82 8.69 -18.65 15.43
C PHE A 82 8.41 -17.91 16.74
N ALA A 83 8.66 -16.59 16.78
CA ALA A 83 8.32 -15.75 17.92
C ALA A 83 6.81 -15.75 18.19
N MET A 84 5.98 -15.62 17.16
CA MET A 84 4.52 -15.68 17.29
C MET A 84 4.05 -17.03 17.86
N VAL A 85 4.60 -18.14 17.37
CA VAL A 85 4.28 -19.48 17.87
C VAL A 85 4.69 -19.63 19.33
N ILE A 86 5.88 -19.18 19.72
CA ILE A 86 6.34 -19.23 21.12
C ILE A 86 5.38 -18.44 22.01
N VAL A 87 5.04 -17.21 21.62
CA VAL A 87 4.13 -16.34 22.38
C VAL A 87 2.76 -16.99 22.56
N LEU A 88 2.22 -17.61 21.51
CA LEU A 88 0.92 -18.29 21.54
C LEU A 88 0.93 -19.56 22.38
N VAL A 89 2.03 -20.32 22.36
CA VAL A 89 2.22 -21.49 23.24
C VAL A 89 2.36 -21.06 24.71
N LEU A 90 3.05 -19.96 24.99
CA LEU A 90 3.17 -19.40 26.35
C LEU A 90 1.83 -18.90 26.89
N GLU A 91 1.00 -18.31 26.03
CA GLU A 91 -0.36 -17.89 26.36
C GLU A 91 -1.27 -19.10 26.65
N TYR A 92 -1.23 -20.15 25.81
CA TYR A 92 -2.03 -21.37 26.02
C TYR A 92 -1.70 -22.07 27.35
N ASN A 93 -0.42 -22.07 27.75
CA ASN A 93 0.01 -22.64 29.02
C ASN A 93 -0.25 -21.72 30.23
N ASN A 94 -0.91 -20.57 30.05
CA ASN A 94 -1.19 -19.57 31.10
C ASN A 94 0.05 -19.08 31.87
N VAL A 95 1.25 -19.25 31.32
CA VAL A 95 2.50 -18.78 31.94
C VAL A 95 2.68 -17.27 31.73
N VAL A 96 2.12 -16.72 30.64
CA VAL A 96 2.15 -15.30 30.30
C VAL A 96 0.75 -14.84 29.90
N ALA A 97 0.17 -13.92 30.67
CA ALA A 97 -1.05 -13.22 30.28
C ALA A 97 -0.65 -12.03 29.40
N ILE A 98 -0.91 -12.12 28.10
CA ILE A 98 -0.63 -11.02 27.16
C ILE A 98 -1.69 -9.95 27.38
N ASP A 99 -1.28 -8.82 27.94
CA ASP A 99 -2.13 -7.64 27.98
C ASP A 99 -2.14 -6.98 26.59
N TRP A 100 -3.13 -7.39 25.79
CA TRP A 100 -3.39 -6.84 24.47
C TRP A 100 -3.61 -5.31 24.49
N LYS A 101 -4.06 -4.74 25.61
CA LYS A 101 -4.19 -3.28 25.75
C LYS A 101 -2.83 -2.60 25.87
N ALA A 102 -1.92 -3.19 26.65
CA ALA A 102 -0.55 -2.69 26.76
C ALA A 102 0.22 -2.82 25.44
N LEU A 103 0.00 -3.91 24.69
CA LEU A 103 0.58 -4.09 23.35
C LEU A 103 0.07 -3.02 22.37
N ASN A 104 -1.23 -2.73 22.39
CA ASN A 104 -1.83 -1.69 21.54
C ASN A 104 -1.27 -0.30 21.87
N ILE A 105 -1.14 0.03 23.17
CA ILE A 105 -0.51 1.27 23.61
C ILE A 105 0.96 1.34 23.16
N PHE A 106 1.71 0.24 23.28
CA PHE A 106 3.11 0.18 22.86
C PHE A 106 3.28 0.34 21.34
N LEU A 107 2.38 -0.24 20.55
CA LEU A 107 2.35 -0.08 19.10
C LEU A 107 1.79 1.28 18.65
N GLY A 108 1.36 2.13 19.58
CA GLY A 108 0.74 3.43 19.28
C GLY A 108 -0.63 3.30 18.60
N LEU A 109 -1.25 2.13 18.70
CA LEU A 109 -2.58 1.86 18.17
C LEU A 109 -3.58 2.13 19.29
N ASP A 110 -4.41 3.16 19.12
CA ASP A 110 -5.56 3.34 20.01
C ASP A 110 -6.49 2.13 19.75
N PRO A 111 -6.87 1.36 20.79
CA PRO A 111 -7.75 0.19 20.65
C PRO A 111 -9.13 0.50 20.04
N ALA A 112 -9.50 1.78 19.92
CA ALA A 112 -10.70 2.23 19.22
C ALA A 112 -10.48 2.58 17.74
N THR A 113 -9.24 2.51 17.23
CA THR A 113 -8.93 2.87 15.85
C THR A 113 -9.33 1.75 14.90
N ASP A 114 -10.34 2.02 14.08
CA ASP A 114 -10.72 1.11 13.01
C ASP A 114 -9.59 1.02 11.96
N PHE A 115 -9.35 -0.19 11.43
CA PHE A 115 -8.40 -0.43 10.35
C PHE A 115 -8.70 0.46 9.12
N GLY A 116 -9.97 0.78 8.88
CA GLY A 116 -10.38 1.71 7.83
C GLY A 116 -9.86 3.13 8.03
N VAL A 117 -9.78 3.60 9.27
CA VAL A 117 -9.26 4.94 9.61
C VAL A 117 -7.75 4.99 9.41
N LEU A 118 -7.03 3.94 9.82
CA LEU A 118 -5.58 3.81 9.59
C LEU A 118 -5.23 3.80 8.10
N LEU A 119 -5.99 3.06 7.30
CA LEU A 119 -5.82 3.03 5.85
C LEU A 119 -6.09 4.39 5.23
N ASN A 120 -7.19 5.06 5.61
CA ASN A 120 -7.52 6.35 5.04
C ASN A 120 -6.46 7.41 5.38
N ASN A 121 -5.96 7.43 6.62
CA ASN A 121 -4.85 8.30 7.03
C ASN A 121 -3.57 8.02 6.25
N SER A 122 -3.28 6.74 5.98
CA SER A 122 -2.13 6.35 5.15
C SER A 122 -2.29 6.83 3.71
N PHE A 123 -3.50 6.70 3.13
CA PHE A 123 -3.79 7.20 1.78
C PHE A 123 -3.72 8.73 1.69
N GLU A 124 -4.19 9.44 2.71
CA GLU A 124 -4.06 10.90 2.78
C GLU A 124 -2.60 11.33 2.86
N TRP A 125 -1.79 10.64 3.67
CA TRP A 125 -0.35 10.90 3.75
C TRP A 125 0.36 10.62 2.42
N ILE A 126 0.03 9.52 1.72
CA ILE A 126 0.59 9.21 0.39
C ILE A 126 0.20 10.27 -0.63
N LYS A 127 -1.05 10.74 -0.62
CA LYS A 127 -1.51 11.82 -1.51
C LYS A 127 -0.75 13.13 -1.27
N GLN A 128 -0.42 13.43 -0.02
CA GLN A 128 0.35 14.63 0.36
C GLN A 128 1.84 14.50 0.07
N ASN A 129 2.42 13.29 0.14
CA ASN A 129 3.88 13.05 0.05
C ASN A 129 4.24 12.10 -1.09
N LEU A 130 3.58 12.30 -2.24
CA LEU A 130 3.58 11.33 -3.32
C LEU A 130 4.96 11.18 -3.99
N VAL A 131 5.74 12.26 -4.08
CA VAL A 131 7.11 12.26 -4.60
C VAL A 131 8.02 11.36 -3.76
N ILE A 132 7.93 11.50 -2.43
CA ILE A 132 8.71 10.70 -1.49
C ILE A 132 8.30 9.23 -1.59
N PHE A 133 6.99 8.96 -1.70
CA PHE A 133 6.46 7.62 -1.82
C PHE A 133 6.92 6.93 -3.11
N ILE A 134 6.84 7.60 -4.27
CA ILE A 134 7.31 7.02 -5.55
C ILE A 134 8.81 6.82 -5.52
N SER A 135 9.58 7.82 -5.05
CA SER A 135 11.03 7.72 -4.95
C SER A 135 11.46 6.53 -4.09
N GLY A 136 10.86 6.38 -2.90
CA GLY A 136 11.10 5.23 -2.02
C GLY A 136 10.67 3.90 -2.63
N THR A 137 9.52 3.87 -3.32
CA THR A 137 9.01 2.64 -3.97
C THR A 137 9.91 2.20 -5.12
N VAL A 138 10.37 3.13 -5.96
CA VAL A 138 11.32 2.84 -7.05
C VAL A 138 12.66 2.38 -6.47
N GLY A 139 13.16 3.06 -5.44
CA GLY A 139 14.36 2.64 -4.71
C GLY A 139 14.22 1.22 -4.18
N PHE A 140 13.10 0.92 -3.51
CA PHE A 140 12.78 -0.40 -2.99
C PHE A 140 12.72 -1.49 -4.07
N LEU A 141 12.03 -1.24 -5.19
CA LEU A 141 11.93 -2.21 -6.29
C LEU A 141 13.30 -2.51 -6.91
N ILE A 142 14.12 -1.48 -7.11
CA ILE A 142 15.47 -1.63 -7.65
C ILE A 142 16.36 -2.40 -6.65
N GLY A 143 16.33 -2.00 -5.38
CA GLY A 143 17.06 -2.67 -4.30
C GLY A 143 16.66 -4.14 -4.15
N TYR A 144 15.36 -4.43 -4.20
CA TYR A 144 14.83 -5.78 -4.14
C TYR A 144 15.23 -6.62 -5.35
N LYS A 145 15.28 -6.05 -6.56
CA LYS A 145 15.72 -6.80 -7.74
C LYS A 145 17.21 -7.14 -7.68
N LEU A 146 18.04 -6.19 -7.23
CA LEU A 146 19.50 -6.30 -7.17
C LEU A 146 20.02 -7.08 -5.94
N GLY A 147 19.25 -7.12 -4.85
CA GLY A 147 19.60 -7.86 -3.61
C GLY A 147 19.41 -9.36 -3.67
#